data_AF-S8GXF7-F1
#
_entry.id   AF-S8GXF7-F1
#
_cell.length_a   1.000
_cell.length_b   1.000
_cell.length_c   1.000
_cell.angle_alpha   90.00
_cell.angle_beta   90.00
_cell.angle_gamma   90.00
#
_symmetry.space_group_name_H-M   'P 1'
#
loop_
_entity.id
_entity.type
_entity.pdbx_description
1 polymer ?
#
loop_
_entity_poly.entity_id
_entity_poly.type
_entity_poly.pdbx_seq_one_letter_code
_entity_poly.pdbx_strand_id
1 'polypeptide(L)'
;MGVKKEQNGAYSLCWSLYQFCLYAIKQDNRSNQDESKVPHLNLPDALLCNDGCKVTTTEEWGSIRCPGIVEIFSSKVVRSNVDEAD
;
A
#
# COMPACT_ATOMS: atom_id res chain seq x y z
N MET A 1 -28.46 19.93 -52.76
CA MET A 1 -28.20 18.80 -51.84
C MET A 1 -27.24 19.29 -50.77
N GLY A 2 -27.77 19.72 -49.61
CA GLY A 2 -26.96 20.23 -48.51
C GLY A 2 -26.25 19.10 -47.80
N VAL A 3 -24.91 19.09 -47.87
CA VAL A 3 -24.08 18.20 -47.07
C VAL A 3 -24.19 18.69 -45.62
N LYS A 4 -24.91 17.92 -44.77
CA LYS A 4 -25.04 18.19 -43.34
C LYS A 4 -23.66 18.14 -42.68
N LYS A 5 -23.04 19.31 -42.45
CA LYS A 5 -21.79 19.48 -41.69
C LYS A 5 -22.02 19.47 -40.18
N GLU A 6 -22.76 18.48 -39.68
CA GLU A 6 -23.09 18.38 -38.25
C GLU A 6 -22.89 16.93 -37.76
N GLN A 7 -21.78 16.33 -38.18
CA GLN A 7 -21.42 14.95 -37.86
C GLN A 7 -19.97 14.86 -37.36
N ASN A 8 -19.40 15.95 -36.83
CA ASN A 8 -17.99 15.98 -36.39
C ASN A 8 -17.86 16.12 -34.86
N GLY A 9 -18.77 16.83 -34.20
CA GLY A 9 -18.73 17.05 -32.75
C GLY A 9 -19.09 15.80 -31.93
N ALA A 10 -20.13 15.06 -32.34
CA ALA A 10 -20.58 13.87 -31.63
C ALA A 10 -19.54 12.73 -31.69
N TYR A 11 -18.86 12.54 -32.81
CA TYR A 11 -17.77 11.56 -32.93
C TYR A 11 -16.51 12.02 -32.22
N SER A 12 -16.23 13.32 -32.18
CA SER A 12 -15.12 13.88 -31.39
C SER A 12 -15.32 13.70 -29.89
N LEU A 13 -16.55 13.91 -29.39
CA LEU A 13 -16.91 13.66 -27.99
C LEU A 13 -16.96 12.16 -27.70
N CYS A 14 -17.53 11.35 -28.59
CA CYS A 14 -17.54 9.90 -28.43
C CYS A 14 -16.12 9.33 -28.43
N TRP A 15 -15.23 9.83 -29.30
CA TRP A 15 -13.84 9.41 -29.34
C TRP A 15 -13.05 9.88 -28.12
N SER A 16 -13.26 11.10 -27.64
CA SER A 16 -12.63 11.57 -26.40
C SER A 16 -13.14 10.82 -25.17
N LEU A 17 -14.43 10.51 -25.11
CA LEU A 17 -15.02 9.66 -24.07
C LEU A 17 -14.49 8.23 -24.15
N TYR A 18 -14.35 7.66 -25.35
CA TYR A 18 -13.76 6.34 -25.56
C TYR A 18 -12.29 6.29 -25.15
N GLN A 19 -11.49 7.29 -25.52
CA GLN A 19 -10.10 7.44 -25.09
C GLN A 19 -9.99 7.60 -23.56
N PHE A 20 -10.88 8.40 -22.96
CA PHE A 20 -10.94 8.56 -21.51
C PHE A 20 -11.34 7.26 -20.79
N CYS A 21 -12.31 6.52 -21.32
CA CYS A 21 -12.70 5.21 -20.82
C CYS A 21 -11.53 4.21 -20.87
N LEU A 22 -10.80 4.15 -21.98
CA LEU A 22 -9.62 3.27 -22.09
C LEU A 22 -8.51 3.65 -21.08
N TYR A 23 -8.31 4.93 -20.83
CA TYR A 23 -7.32 5.39 -19.83
C TYR A 23 -7.73 5.02 -18.40
N ALA A 24 -9.01 5.17 -18.05
CA ALA A 24 -9.53 4.78 -16.74
C ALA A 24 -9.40 3.27 -16.47
N ILE A 25 -9.51 2.43 -17.50
CA ILE A 25 -9.38 0.97 -17.40
C ILE A 25 -7.90 0.53 -17.29
N LYS A 26 -6.93 1.39 -17.62
CA LYS A 26 -5.49 1.09 -17.56
C LYS A 26 -4.88 1.24 -16.16
N GLN A 27 -5.69 1.27 -15.10
CA GLN A 27 -5.15 1.20 -13.74
C GLN A 27 -4.48 -0.15 -13.54
N ASP A 28 -3.16 -0.16 -13.67
CA ASP A 28 -2.32 -1.33 -13.54
C ASP A 28 -2.24 -1.70 -12.06
N ASN A 29 -3.22 -2.46 -11.59
CA ASN A 29 -3.27 -2.98 -10.22
C ASN A 29 -2.34 -4.18 -10.02
N ARG A 30 -1.37 -4.40 -10.94
CA ARG A 30 -0.36 -5.45 -10.81
C ARG A 30 0.66 -5.05 -9.76
N SER A 31 1.03 -6.01 -8.93
CA SER A 31 2.14 -5.86 -7.98
C SER A 31 3.41 -5.46 -8.70
N ASN A 32 4.17 -4.53 -8.11
CA ASN A 32 5.47 -4.13 -8.63
C ASN A 32 6.38 -5.35 -8.78
N GLN A 33 6.95 -5.55 -9.97
CA GLN A 33 7.98 -6.57 -10.28
C GLN A 33 9.33 -5.93 -10.64
N ASP A 34 9.38 -4.60 -10.68
CA ASP A 34 10.55 -3.84 -11.09
C ASP A 34 11.26 -3.29 -9.84
N GLU A 35 12.43 -3.85 -9.53
CA GLU A 35 13.21 -3.47 -8.35
C GLU A 35 13.62 -1.98 -8.39
N SER A 36 13.79 -1.39 -9.57
CA SER A 36 14.14 0.03 -9.70
C SER A 36 13.01 0.97 -9.25
N LYS A 37 11.78 0.45 -9.11
CA LYS A 37 10.61 1.18 -8.62
C LYS A 37 10.36 0.99 -7.13
N VAL A 38 11.15 0.18 -6.43
CA VAL A 38 11.04 0.02 -4.98
C VAL A 38 11.49 1.33 -4.32
N PRO A 39 10.63 2.01 -3.55
CA PRO A 39 11.02 3.24 -2.87
C PRO A 39 11.99 2.93 -1.73
N HIS A 40 12.82 3.91 -1.37
CA HIS A 40 13.62 3.81 -0.14
C HIS A 40 12.70 3.80 1.08
N LEU A 41 12.73 2.72 1.86
CA LEU A 41 11.95 2.55 3.08
C LEU A 41 12.81 2.84 4.31
N ASN A 42 12.29 3.68 5.21
CA ASN A 42 12.88 3.92 6.52
C ASN A 42 12.34 2.88 7.49
N LEU A 43 13.09 1.80 7.68
CA LEU A 43 12.72 0.72 8.59
C LEU A 43 13.15 1.07 10.03
N PRO A 44 12.31 0.77 11.05
CA PRO A 44 12.72 0.90 12.44
C PRO A 44 13.82 -0.13 12.75
N ASP A 45 14.75 0.25 13.62
CA ASP A 45 15.83 -0.65 14.03
C ASP A 45 15.26 -1.80 14.89
N ALA A 46 15.53 -3.02 14.47
CA ALA A 46 15.09 -4.22 15.18
C ALA A 46 15.78 -4.34 16.55
N LEU A 47 17.01 -3.86 16.69
CA LEU A 47 17.82 -3.96 17.90
C LEU A 47 17.80 -2.68 18.75
N LEU A 48 16.89 -1.74 18.44
CA LEU A 48 16.53 -0.66 19.36
C LEU A 48 15.21 -0.97 20.04
N CYS A 49 15.22 -0.91 21.37
CA CYS A 49 14.01 -0.92 22.18
C CYS A 49 13.23 0.40 21.99
N ASN A 50 11.95 0.39 22.39
CA ASN A 50 11.06 1.53 22.21
C ASN A 50 11.49 2.77 23.03
N ASP A 51 12.29 2.56 24.08
CA ASP A 51 12.91 3.57 24.93
C ASP A 51 14.25 4.11 24.37
N GLY A 52 14.71 3.57 23.23
CA GLY A 52 15.97 3.94 22.59
C GLY A 52 17.19 3.14 23.07
N CYS A 53 17.01 2.18 23.99
CA CYS A 53 18.10 1.30 24.43
C CYS A 53 18.51 0.32 23.30
N LYS A 54 19.82 0.08 23.16
CA LYS A 54 20.34 -0.91 22.21
C LYS A 54 20.33 -2.30 22.83
N VAL A 55 19.82 -3.26 22.08
CA VAL A 55 19.88 -4.69 22.38
C VAL A 55 21.21 -5.22 21.89
N THR A 56 22.05 -5.68 22.80
CA THR A 56 23.40 -6.17 22.49
C THR A 56 23.59 -7.64 22.84
N THR A 57 22.70 -8.20 23.65
CA THR A 57 22.76 -9.59 24.10
C THR A 57 21.51 -10.38 23.70
N THR A 58 21.65 -11.70 23.63
CA THR A 58 20.54 -12.61 23.34
C THR A 58 19.47 -12.58 24.44
N GLU A 59 19.91 -12.41 25.68
CA GLU A 59 19.06 -12.32 26.86
C GLU A 59 18.18 -11.06 26.81
N GLU A 60 18.74 -9.90 26.47
CA GLU A 60 17.99 -8.65 26.26
C GLU A 60 16.97 -8.79 25.11
N TRP A 61 17.35 -9.48 24.03
CA TRP A 61 16.43 -9.75 22.93
C TRP A 61 15.23 -10.57 23.39
N GLY A 62 15.49 -11.70 24.06
CA GLY A 62 14.45 -12.65 24.47
C GLY A 62 13.55 -12.13 25.58
N SER A 63 14.11 -11.38 26.53
CA SER A 63 13.39 -10.92 27.72
C SER A 63 12.69 -9.58 27.55
N ILE A 64 13.22 -8.68 26.71
CA ILE A 64 12.73 -7.29 26.60
C ILE A 64 12.22 -7.02 25.18
N ARG A 65 13.10 -7.16 24.19
CA ARG A 65 12.80 -6.64 22.84
C ARG A 65 11.73 -7.46 22.11
N CYS A 66 11.87 -8.78 22.08
CA CYS A 66 10.96 -9.67 21.37
C CYS A 66 9.52 -9.60 21.94
N PRO A 67 9.30 -9.66 23.27
CA PRO A 67 7.97 -9.42 23.84
C PRO A 67 7.39 -8.05 23.44
N GLY A 68 8.21 -6.99 23.45
CA GLY A 68 7.78 -5.65 23.03
C GLY A 68 7.39 -5.57 21.55
N ILE A 69 8.07 -6.30 20.65
CA ILE A 69 7.65 -6.43 19.24
C ILE A 69 6.27 -7.10 19.16
N VAL A 70 6.08 -8.22 19.86
CA VAL A 70 4.83 -8.97 19.84
C VAL A 70 3.65 -8.11 20.30
N GLU A 71 3.83 -7.30 21.34
CA GLU A 71 2.81 -6.36 21.81
C GLU A 71 2.46 -5.29 20.76
N ILE A 72 3.46 -4.71 20.09
CA ILE A 72 3.23 -3.73 19.01
C ILE A 72 2.43 -4.36 17.87
N PHE A 73 2.78 -5.58 17.45
CA PHE A 73 2.08 -6.27 16.38
C PHE A 73 0.66 -6.67 16.79
N SER A 74 0.49 -7.16 18.03
CA SER A 74 -0.82 -7.54 18.57
C SER A 74 -1.76 -6.35 18.68
N SER A 75 -1.24 -5.16 19.00
CA SER A 75 -2.04 -3.94 19.14
C SER A 75 -2.37 -3.24 17.82
N LYS A 76 -1.51 -3.36 16.79
CA LYS A 76 -1.62 -2.53 15.57
C LYS A 76 -1.88 -3.30 14.28
N VAL A 77 -1.56 -4.59 14.23
CA VAL A 77 -1.52 -5.34 12.98
C VAL A 77 -2.42 -6.57 13.04
N VAL A 78 -2.28 -7.36 14.10
CA VAL A 78 -3.10 -8.55 14.30
C VAL A 78 -4.43 -8.12 14.90
N ARG A 79 -5.54 -8.48 14.26
CA ARG A 79 -6.87 -8.35 14.87
C ARG A 79 -6.95 -9.32 16.05
N SER A 80 -7.09 -8.81 17.26
CA SER A 80 -7.36 -9.65 18.43
C SER A 80 -8.74 -10.28 18.29
N ASN A 81 -8.82 -11.59 18.04
CA ASN A 81 -10.08 -12.33 18.12
C ASN A 81 -10.40 -12.66 19.59
N VAL A 82 -10.48 -11.65 20.46
CA VAL A 82 -10.65 -11.83 21.91
C VAL A 82 -11.98 -11.27 22.44
N ASP A 83 -12.88 -10.78 21.57
CA ASP A 83 -14.15 -10.16 21.99
C ASP A 83 -15.41 -11.00 21.69
N GLU A 84 -15.31 -12.32 21.48
CA GLU A 84 -16.50 -13.15 21.22
C GLU A 84 -16.46 -14.49 21.98
N ALA A 85 -16.60 -14.38 23.31
CA ALA A 85 -16.98 -15.47 24.20
C ALA A 85 -17.80 -14.89 25.36
N ASP A 86 -18.98 -14.36 25.05
CA ASP A 86 -20.11 -14.16 25.98
C ASP A 86 -21.38 -14.71 25.31
#